data_AF-A0A699YSY9-F1
#
_entry.id   AF-A0A699YSY9-F1
#
_cell.length_a   1.000
_cell.length_b   1.000
_cell.length_c   1.000
_cell.angle_alpha   90.00
_cell.angle_beta   90.00
_cell.angle_gamma   90.00
#
_symmetry.space_group_name_H-M   'P 1'
#
loop_
_entity.id
_entity.type
_entity.pdbx_description
1 polymer ?
#
loop_
_entity_poly.entity_id
_entity_poly.type
_entity_poly.pdbx_seq_one_letter_code
_entity_poly.pdbx_strand_id
1 'polypeptide(L)'
;MMPVNTPKVLVKPAGQRQYEWVDLWESYTMQKVVFIKQAITEDVANNMIALTLYLDSLDKKRIYYWLNCPGGEVVPTLALYDTMQYVRSKTATVCYGMCLGMGGFLLTAGGEKVRMRDYLTLVVSESTGQPYDRVIRELSRNKWMDPKQAIEYGMIDKVLTTPMPRMPNQTKFNFSRTQDESVGL
;
A
#
# COMPACT_ATOMS: atom_id res chain seq x y z
N MET A 1 13.08 -10.56 14.69
CA MET A 1 12.73 -11.35 13.48
C MET A 1 13.91 -11.20 12.53
N MET A 2 14.60 -12.29 12.18
CA MET A 2 15.70 -12.20 11.20
C MET A 2 15.11 -11.75 9.86
N PRO A 3 15.71 -10.79 9.14
CA PRO A 3 15.27 -10.47 7.80
C PRO A 3 15.45 -11.73 6.94
N VAL A 4 14.39 -12.15 6.26
CA VAL A 4 14.50 -13.21 5.26
C VAL A 4 15.51 -12.73 4.22
N ASN A 5 16.67 -13.40 4.11
CA ASN A 5 17.69 -13.03 3.14
C ASN A 5 17.06 -13.00 1.74
N THR A 6 17.33 -11.93 0.99
CA THR A 6 16.91 -11.82 -0.39
C THR A 6 17.48 -13.00 -1.18
N PRO A 7 16.66 -13.77 -1.93
CA PRO A 7 17.17 -14.85 -2.76
C PRO A 7 18.10 -14.29 -3.83
N LYS A 8 19.16 -15.04 -4.16
CA LYS A 8 20.12 -14.69 -5.22
C LYS A 8 19.83 -15.45 -6.50
N VAL A 9 20.05 -14.80 -7.63
CA VAL A 9 19.86 -15.38 -8.96
C VAL A 9 21.15 -15.25 -9.75
N LEU A 10 21.44 -16.27 -10.55
CA LEU A 10 22.57 -16.26 -11.46
C LEU A 10 22.23 -15.39 -12.67
N VAL A 11 22.91 -14.25 -12.81
CA VAL A 11 22.69 -13.31 -13.91
C VAL A 11 23.98 -13.18 -14.71
N LYS A 12 23.85 -12.96 -16.02
CA LYS A 12 24.96 -12.59 -16.89
C LYS A 12 24.87 -11.11 -17.24
N PRO A 13 25.69 -10.23 -16.62
CA PRO A 13 25.68 -8.81 -16.93
C PRO A 13 26.02 -8.55 -18.40
N ALA A 14 25.42 -7.51 -18.99
CA ALA A 14 25.68 -7.14 -20.37
C ALA A 14 27.17 -6.76 -20.55
N GLY A 15 27.86 -7.45 -21.46
CA GLY A 15 29.29 -7.22 -21.75
C GLY A 15 30.27 -8.10 -20.97
N GLN A 16 29.81 -8.89 -19.99
CA GLN A 16 30.66 -9.83 -19.26
C GLN A 16 30.52 -11.27 -19.78
N ARG A 17 31.61 -12.04 -19.68
CA ARG A 17 31.64 -13.47 -20.05
C ARG A 17 31.23 -14.40 -18.91
N GLN A 18 31.43 -13.99 -17.66
CA GLN A 18 31.12 -14.79 -16.47
C GLN A 18 29.72 -14.48 -15.94
N TYR A 19 29.15 -15.46 -15.24
CA TYR A 19 27.91 -15.29 -14.51
C TYR A 19 28.21 -14.86 -13.08
N GLU A 20 27.41 -13.94 -12.55
CA GLU A 20 27.54 -13.44 -11.19
C GLU A 20 26.25 -13.73 -10.40
N TRP A 21 26.42 -13.98 -9.10
CA TRP A 21 25.29 -14.14 -8.19
C TRP A 21 24.86 -12.77 -7.69
N VAL A 22 23.69 -12.36 -8.15
CA VAL A 22 23.13 -11.03 -7.92
C VAL A 22 21.84 -11.17 -7.12
N ASP A 23 21.50 -10.18 -6.30
CA ASP A 23 20.25 -10.22 -5.54
C ASP A 23 19.04 -10.17 -6.49
N LEU A 24 17.95 -10.85 -6.14
CA LEU A 24 16.75 -10.93 -6.99
C LEU A 24 16.25 -9.54 -7.43
N TRP A 25 16.26 -8.57 -6.51
CA TRP A 25 15.79 -7.21 -6.81
C TRP A 25 16.71 -6.47 -7.78
N GLU A 26 18.02 -6.67 -7.65
CA GLU A 26 19.00 -6.11 -8.58
C GLU A 26 18.85 -6.72 -9.97
N SER A 27 18.59 -8.03 -10.06
CA SER A 27 18.28 -8.70 -11.33
C SER A 27 17.09 -8.06 -12.06
N TYR A 28 16.02 -7.72 -11.33
CA TYR A 28 14.87 -6.99 -11.89
C TYR A 28 15.22 -5.55 -12.30
N THR A 29 16.01 -4.85 -11.49
CA THR A 29 16.47 -3.49 -11.82
C THR A 29 17.30 -3.48 -13.11
N MET A 30 18.15 -4.49 -13.33
CA MET A 30 18.89 -4.67 -14.59
C MET A 30 17.96 -4.87 -15.80
N GLN A 31 16.74 -5.37 -15.57
CA GLN A 31 15.68 -5.49 -16.58
C GLN A 31 14.75 -4.27 -16.64
N LYS A 32 15.11 -3.17 -15.97
CA LYS A 32 14.33 -1.91 -15.85
C LYS A 32 12.98 -2.08 -15.15
N VAL A 33 12.91 -2.99 -14.18
CA VAL A 33 11.77 -3.14 -13.29
C VAL A 33 12.13 -2.57 -11.92
N VAL A 34 11.49 -1.46 -11.54
CA VAL A 34 11.71 -0.74 -10.29
C VAL A 34 10.53 -0.98 -9.37
N PHE A 35 10.80 -1.45 -8.15
CA PHE A 35 9.76 -1.71 -7.16
C PHE A 35 9.69 -0.61 -6.10
N ILE A 36 8.49 -0.08 -5.88
CA ILE A 36 8.18 0.87 -4.81
C ILE A 36 7.21 0.17 -3.86
N LYS A 37 7.73 -0.25 -2.71
CA LYS A 37 7.04 -1.14 -1.75
C LYS A 37 6.64 -0.47 -0.44
N GLN A 38 7.00 0.80 -0.28
CA GLN A 38 6.89 1.55 0.96
C GLN A 38 6.31 2.92 0.71
N ALA A 39 6.04 3.66 1.79
CA ALA A 39 5.61 5.04 1.70
C ALA A 39 6.67 5.91 0.99
N ILE A 40 6.21 6.85 0.17
CA ILE A 40 7.11 7.75 -0.57
C ILE A 40 7.49 8.91 0.35
N THR A 41 8.71 8.83 0.89
CA THR A 41 9.39 9.89 1.64
C THR A 41 10.47 10.52 0.77
N GLU A 42 11.09 11.61 1.23
CA GLU A 42 12.23 12.26 0.54
C GLU A 42 13.34 11.27 0.16
N ASP A 43 13.81 10.46 1.10
CA ASP A 43 14.90 9.49 0.84
C ASP A 43 14.52 8.47 -0.23
N VAL A 44 13.29 7.96 -0.17
CA VAL A 44 12.79 6.97 -1.13
C VAL A 44 12.68 7.61 -2.51
N ALA A 45 12.09 8.79 -2.60
CA ALA A 45 11.93 9.51 -3.86
C ALA A 45 13.29 9.82 -4.49
N ASN A 46 14.24 10.34 -3.72
CA ASN A 46 15.58 10.67 -4.20
C ASN A 46 16.31 9.43 -4.74
N ASN A 47 16.23 8.30 -4.04
CA ASN A 47 16.79 7.04 -4.52
C ASN A 47 16.11 6.57 -5.81
N MET A 48 14.78 6.69 -5.91
CA MET A 48 14.04 6.30 -7.12
C MET A 48 14.35 7.22 -8.30
N ILE A 49 14.52 8.52 -8.07
CA ILE A 49 14.94 9.50 -9.08
C ILE A 49 16.32 9.13 -9.63
N ALA A 50 17.28 8.89 -8.72
CA ALA A 50 18.64 8.50 -9.11
C ALA A 50 18.66 7.19 -9.92
N LEU A 51 17.92 6.17 -9.48
CA LEU A 51 17.76 4.91 -10.21
C LEU A 51 17.11 5.13 -11.59
N THR A 52 16.09 5.98 -11.66
CA THR A 52 15.38 6.27 -12.91
C THR A 52 16.31 6.92 -13.95
N LEU A 53 17.08 7.92 -13.53
CA LEU A 53 18.06 8.59 -14.38
C LEU A 53 19.18 7.64 -14.82
N TYR A 54 19.65 6.78 -13.91
CA TYR A 54 20.63 5.74 -14.23
C TYR A 54 20.09 4.77 -15.29
N LEU A 55 18.87 4.25 -15.11
CA LEU A 55 18.24 3.34 -16.08
C LEU A 55 17.99 4.01 -17.43
N ASP A 56 17.66 5.31 -17.48
CA ASP A 56 17.54 6.05 -18.74
C ASP A 56 18.88 6.28 -19.46
N SER A 57 19.99 6.29 -18.71
CA SER A 57 21.33 6.42 -19.28
C SER A 57 21.80 5.16 -20.01
N LEU A 58 21.36 3.98 -19.57
CA LEU A 58 21.82 2.69 -20.09
C LEU A 58 21.27 2.38 -21.49
N ASP A 59 19.94 2.45 -21.65
CA ASP A 59 19.27 2.19 -22.93
C ASP A 59 17.93 2.94 -23.02
N LYS A 60 17.25 2.87 -24.18
CA LYS A 60 15.94 3.53 -24.41
C LYS A 60 14.72 2.64 -24.13
N LYS A 61 14.91 1.42 -23.62
CA LYS A 61 13.80 0.50 -23.30
C LYS A 61 12.95 1.08 -22.18
N ARG A 62 11.69 0.65 -22.16
CA ARG A 62 10.68 1.07 -21.19
C ARG A 62 11.10 0.72 -19.76
N ILE A 63 10.81 1.63 -18.84
CA ILE A 63 10.97 1.43 -17.39
C ILE A 63 9.61 1.08 -16.79
N TYR A 64 9.55 -0.01 -16.03
CA TYR A 64 8.35 -0.47 -15.34
C TYR A 64 8.43 -0.17 -13.85
N TYR A 65 7.49 0.60 -13.33
CA TYR A 65 7.33 0.87 -11.91
C TYR A 65 6.26 -0.05 -11.34
N TRP A 66 6.68 -0.94 -10.46
CA TRP A 66 5.79 -1.81 -9.71
C TRP A 66 5.50 -1.17 -8.36
N LEU A 67 4.26 -0.76 -8.17
CA LEU A 67 3.81 0.04 -7.04
C LEU A 67 2.96 -0.81 -6.09
N ASN A 68 3.39 -0.88 -4.84
CA ASN A 68 2.61 -1.30 -3.68
C ASN A 68 2.89 -0.31 -2.54
N CYS A 69 2.14 0.77 -2.52
CA CYS A 69 2.46 1.96 -1.74
C CYS A 69 1.21 2.48 -1.00
N PRO A 70 1.27 2.67 0.34
CA PRO A 70 0.19 3.28 1.11
C PRO A 70 0.00 4.78 0.84
N GLY A 71 0.85 5.38 0.00
CA GLY A 71 0.91 6.81 -0.24
C GLY A 71 2.23 7.41 0.23
N GLY A 72 2.26 8.72 0.44
CA GLY A 72 3.48 9.40 0.85
C GLY A 72 3.34 10.90 0.77
N GLU A 73 4.46 11.58 0.88
CA GLU A 73 4.56 13.02 0.83
C GLU A 73 4.38 13.55 -0.58
N VAL A 74 3.81 14.76 -0.69
CA VAL A 74 3.43 15.35 -1.98
C VAL A 74 4.66 15.77 -2.77
N VAL A 75 5.57 16.55 -2.17
CA VAL A 75 6.73 17.14 -2.85
C VAL A 75 7.68 16.08 -3.40
N PRO A 76 8.09 15.05 -2.61
CA PRO A 76 9.00 14.02 -3.13
C PRO A 76 8.34 13.20 -4.23
N THR A 77 7.04 12.97 -4.12
CA THR A 77 6.28 12.26 -5.16
C THR A 77 6.22 13.06 -6.46
N LEU A 78 6.02 14.38 -6.39
CA LEU A 78 6.02 15.24 -7.57
C LEU A 78 7.40 15.30 -8.24
N ALA A 79 8.49 15.35 -7.46
CA ALA A 79 9.84 15.30 -8.01
C ALA A 79 10.10 13.99 -8.79
N LEU A 80 9.61 12.86 -8.25
CA LEU A 80 9.68 11.57 -8.96
C LEU A 80 8.80 11.58 -10.21
N TYR A 81 7.59 12.13 -10.14
CA TYR A 81 6.69 12.28 -11.28
C TYR A 81 7.34 13.08 -12.41
N ASP A 82 7.92 14.24 -12.11
CA ASP A 82 8.58 15.08 -13.10
C ASP A 82 9.76 14.36 -13.75
N THR A 83 10.51 13.60 -12.95
CA THR A 83 11.60 12.74 -13.47
C THR A 83 11.07 11.67 -14.42
N MET A 84 9.95 11.03 -14.09
CA MET A 84 9.30 10.03 -14.96
C MET A 84 8.83 10.61 -16.30
N GLN A 85 8.46 11.90 -16.35
CA GLN A 85 8.10 12.58 -17.59
C GLN A 85 9.32 13.12 -18.35
N TYR A 86 10.41 13.44 -17.64
CA TYR A 86 11.63 14.00 -18.21
C TYR A 86 12.48 12.96 -18.96
N VAL A 87 12.53 11.72 -18.47
CA VAL A 87 13.36 10.66 -19.07
C VAL A 87 12.93 10.30 -20.48
N ARG A 88 13.90 9.88 -21.31
CA ARG A 88 13.66 9.50 -22.71
C ARG A 88 12.96 8.14 -22.82
N SER A 89 13.22 7.27 -21.87
CA SER A 89 12.63 5.94 -21.74
C SER A 89 11.16 6.07 -21.38
N LYS A 90 10.27 5.41 -22.13
CA LYS A 90 8.85 5.36 -21.76
C LYS A 90 8.69 4.75 -20.37
N THR A 91 7.79 5.30 -19.56
CA THR A 91 7.49 4.77 -18.23
C THR A 91 6.13 4.06 -18.25
N ALA A 92 6.02 2.94 -17.55
CA ALA A 92 4.76 2.24 -17.31
C ALA A 92 4.64 1.90 -15.84
N THR A 93 3.41 1.91 -15.33
CA THR A 93 3.11 1.73 -13.92
C THR A 93 2.20 0.53 -13.74
N VAL A 94 2.56 -0.35 -12.81
CA VAL A 94 1.83 -1.56 -12.46
C VAL A 94 1.54 -1.52 -10.98
N CYS A 95 0.26 -1.44 -10.61
CA CYS A 95 -0.16 -1.58 -9.23
C CYS A 95 -0.25 -3.06 -8.89
N TYR A 96 0.46 -3.53 -7.87
CA TYR A 96 0.37 -4.90 -7.38
C TYR A 96 0.15 -4.89 -5.85
N GLY A 97 -1.12 -4.95 -5.44
CA GLY A 97 -1.52 -4.68 -4.05
C GLY A 97 -2.29 -3.38 -3.96
N MET A 98 -1.79 -2.41 -3.18
CA MET A 98 -2.49 -1.13 -2.98
C MET A 98 -1.65 0.07 -3.40
N CYS A 99 -2.32 1.09 -3.94
CA CYS A 99 -1.74 2.40 -4.26
C CYS A 99 -2.70 3.49 -3.79
N LEU A 100 -2.42 4.09 -2.64
CA LEU A 100 -3.29 5.10 -2.01
C LEU A 100 -2.66 6.50 -2.11
N GLY A 101 -3.49 7.55 -2.04
CA GLY A 101 -3.04 8.94 -2.05
C GLY A 101 -2.07 9.25 -3.20
N MET A 102 -0.89 9.76 -2.85
CA MET A 102 0.19 10.10 -3.79
C MET A 102 0.78 8.88 -4.53
N GLY A 103 0.68 7.67 -3.96
CA GLY A 103 1.03 6.43 -4.68
C GLY A 103 0.01 6.13 -5.80
N GLY A 104 -1.26 6.43 -5.57
CA GLY A 104 -2.30 6.39 -6.60
C GLY A 104 -2.11 7.44 -7.69
N PHE A 105 -1.61 8.63 -7.32
CA PHE A 105 -1.22 9.66 -8.29
C PHE A 105 -0.09 9.18 -9.21
N LEU A 106 0.99 8.61 -8.68
CA LEU A 106 2.07 8.04 -9.51
C LEU A 106 1.60 6.93 -10.43
N LEU A 107 0.63 6.11 -10.00
CA LEU A 107 0.06 5.09 -10.88
C LEU A 107 -0.55 5.71 -12.15
N THR A 108 -1.09 6.93 -12.07
CA THR A 108 -1.63 7.63 -13.24
C THR A 108 -0.56 8.26 -14.14
N ALA A 109 0.67 8.39 -13.65
CA ALA A 109 1.79 9.01 -14.36
C ALA A 109 2.36 8.13 -15.48
N GLY A 110 2.22 6.81 -15.38
CA GLY A 110 2.61 5.88 -16.43
C GLY A 110 1.68 6.02 -17.64
N GLY A 111 2.26 6.16 -18.83
CA GLY A 111 1.50 6.36 -20.08
C GLY A 111 0.60 5.18 -20.47
N GLU A 112 0.72 4.04 -19.78
CA GLU A 112 -0.06 2.83 -20.01
C GLU A 112 -0.42 2.21 -18.65
N LYS A 113 -1.71 1.95 -18.43
CA LYS A 113 -2.27 1.60 -17.11
C LYS A 113 -2.74 0.15 -17.10
N VAL A 114 -2.16 -0.67 -16.23
CA VAL A 114 -2.73 -1.98 -15.85
C VAL A 114 -3.36 -1.81 -14.47
N ARG A 115 -4.67 -1.57 -14.41
CA ARG A 115 -5.39 -1.28 -13.16
C ARG A 115 -5.82 -2.56 -12.46
N MET A 116 -5.18 -2.91 -11.34
CA MET A 116 -5.68 -3.93 -10.42
C MET A 116 -6.82 -3.46 -9.51
N ARG A 117 -7.12 -2.14 -9.47
CA ARG A 117 -8.20 -1.60 -8.62
C ARG A 117 -9.58 -2.18 -8.97
N ASP A 118 -9.78 -2.53 -10.22
CA ASP A 118 -11.03 -3.15 -10.69
C ASP A 118 -11.15 -4.58 -10.15
N TYR A 119 -10.04 -5.27 -9.93
CA TYR A 119 -10.01 -6.64 -9.41
C TYR A 119 -10.49 -6.73 -7.96
N LEU A 120 -10.05 -5.84 -7.06
CA LEU A 120 -10.55 -5.82 -5.68
C LEU A 120 -12.06 -5.56 -5.64
N THR A 121 -12.52 -4.60 -6.44
CA THR A 121 -13.94 -4.27 -6.54
C THR A 121 -14.74 -5.45 -7.07
N LEU A 122 -14.21 -6.17 -8.06
CA LEU A 122 -14.79 -7.39 -8.62
C LEU A 122 -14.87 -8.49 -7.57
N VAL A 123 -13.78 -8.81 -6.88
CA VAL A 123 -13.74 -9.87 -5.85
C VAL A 123 -14.69 -9.56 -4.70
N VAL A 124 -14.74 -8.31 -4.23
CA VAL A 124 -15.69 -7.91 -3.18
C VAL A 124 -17.13 -8.01 -3.69
N SER A 125 -17.40 -7.58 -4.92
CA SER A 125 -18.73 -7.72 -5.55
C SER A 125 -19.15 -9.20 -5.64
N GLU A 126 -18.28 -10.08 -6.10
CA GLU A 126 -18.53 -11.53 -6.21
C GLU A 126 -18.73 -12.18 -4.84
N SER A 127 -17.88 -11.85 -3.85
CA SER A 127 -17.92 -12.47 -2.53
C SER A 127 -19.11 -12.01 -1.68
N THR A 128 -19.51 -10.75 -1.83
CA THR A 128 -20.59 -10.13 -1.02
C THR A 128 -21.95 -10.17 -1.72
N GLY A 129 -21.99 -10.49 -3.02
CA GLY A 129 -23.19 -10.39 -3.85
C GLY A 129 -23.63 -8.94 -4.15
N GLN A 130 -22.84 -7.94 -3.76
CA GLN A 130 -23.17 -6.53 -3.97
C GLN A 130 -22.85 -6.10 -5.41
N PRO A 131 -23.64 -5.21 -6.03
CA PRO A 131 -23.36 -4.72 -7.38
C PRO A 131 -22.01 -3.99 -7.46
N TYR A 132 -21.24 -4.24 -8.52
CA TYR A 132 -19.93 -3.62 -8.76
C TYR A 132 -19.95 -2.08 -8.60
N ASP A 133 -20.95 -1.41 -9.19
CA ASP A 133 -21.11 0.05 -9.13
C ASP A 133 -21.38 0.58 -7.72
N ARG A 134 -21.99 -0.24 -6.85
CA ARG A 134 -22.18 0.10 -5.44
C ARG A 134 -20.87 -0.05 -4.70
N VAL A 135 -20.20 -1.19 -4.88
CA VAL A 135 -18.93 -1.51 -4.22
C VAL A 135 -17.85 -0.48 -4.57
N ILE A 136 -17.74 -0.05 -5.83
CA ILE A 136 -16.75 0.95 -6.23
C ILE A 136 -17.00 2.32 -5.59
N ARG A 137 -18.27 2.73 -5.46
CA ARG A 137 -18.64 4.00 -4.80
C ARG A 137 -18.38 3.94 -3.31
N GLU A 138 -18.72 2.83 -2.68
CA GLU A 138 -18.58 2.66 -1.23
C GLU A 138 -17.13 2.43 -0.82
N LEU A 139 -16.33 1.71 -1.62
CA LEU A 139 -14.87 1.56 -1.44
C LEU A 139 -14.09 2.81 -1.85
N SER A 140 -14.73 3.80 -2.48
CA SER A 140 -14.04 5.05 -2.83
C SER A 140 -13.65 5.89 -1.61
N ARG A 141 -14.26 5.61 -0.44
CA ARG A 141 -13.97 6.23 0.85
C ARG A 141 -13.91 5.16 1.95
N ASN A 142 -13.38 5.54 3.10
CA ASN A 142 -13.43 4.70 4.29
C ASN A 142 -14.89 4.53 4.73
N LYS A 143 -15.41 3.32 4.58
CA LYS A 143 -16.72 2.91 5.10
C LYS A 143 -16.51 2.09 6.36
N TRP A 144 -16.95 2.61 7.49
CA TRP A 144 -17.00 1.87 8.75
C TRP A 144 -18.31 1.08 8.79
N MET A 145 -18.25 -0.16 9.26
CA MET A 145 -19.42 -1.02 9.41
C MET A 145 -19.44 -1.60 10.82
N ASP A 146 -20.59 -1.53 11.47
CA ASP A 146 -20.84 -2.32 12.68
C ASP A 146 -20.92 -3.82 12.33
N PRO A 147 -20.69 -4.74 13.30
CA PRO A 147 -20.73 -6.17 13.03
C PRO A 147 -22.05 -6.66 12.40
N LYS A 148 -23.18 -6.03 12.74
CA LYS A 148 -24.48 -6.32 12.11
C LYS A 148 -24.51 -5.88 10.63
N GLN A 149 -23.99 -4.70 10.35
CA GLN A 149 -23.92 -4.15 8.99
C GLN A 149 -22.97 -4.97 8.12
N ALA A 150 -21.88 -5.49 8.69
CA ALA A 150 -20.96 -6.37 7.97
C ALA A 150 -21.62 -7.71 7.59
N ILE A 151 -22.51 -8.26 8.44
CA ILE A 151 -23.34 -9.43 8.09
C ILE A 151 -24.29 -9.09 6.93
N GLU A 152 -25.06 -8.01 7.07
CA GLU A 152 -26.02 -7.59 6.03
C GLU A 152 -25.36 -7.26 4.69
N TYR A 153 -24.13 -6.75 4.74
CA TYR A 153 -23.36 -6.44 3.55
C TYR A 153 -22.80 -7.69 2.86
N GLY A 154 -22.78 -8.85 3.52
CA GLY A 154 -22.20 -10.10 3.01
C GLY A 154 -20.69 -10.19 3.21
N MET A 155 -20.11 -9.40 4.12
CA MET A 155 -18.67 -9.42 4.42
C MET A 155 -18.28 -10.48 5.46
N ILE A 156 -19.20 -10.83 6.37
CA ILE A 156 -18.97 -11.84 7.41
C ILE A 156 -20.23 -12.68 7.61
N ASP A 157 -20.09 -13.96 7.90
CA ASP A 157 -21.25 -14.86 8.04
C ASP A 157 -21.91 -14.78 9.42
N LYS A 158 -21.09 -14.56 10.47
CA LYS A 158 -21.55 -14.61 11.87
C LYS A 158 -20.67 -13.79 12.79
N VAL A 159 -21.30 -13.13 13.76
CA VAL A 159 -20.61 -12.49 14.88
C VAL A 159 -20.63 -13.44 16.07
N LEU A 160 -19.44 -13.79 16.57
CA LEU A 160 -19.29 -14.61 17.76
C LEU A 160 -19.52 -13.74 18.99
N THR A 161 -20.49 -14.10 19.82
CA THR A 161 -20.69 -13.50 21.13
C THR A 161 -20.37 -14.52 22.21
N THR A 162 -19.43 -14.18 23.09
CA THR A 162 -19.24 -14.90 24.34
C THR A 162 -20.16 -14.25 25.38
N PRO A 163 -20.93 -15.00 26.18
CA PRO A 163 -21.64 -14.38 27.30
C PRO A 163 -20.59 -13.74 28.20
N MET A 164 -20.69 -12.43 28.42
CA MET A 164 -19.83 -11.78 29.41
C MET A 164 -20.06 -12.46 30.76
N PRO A 165 -19.00 -12.78 31.52
CA PRO A 165 -19.18 -13.26 32.88
C PRO A 165 -20.04 -12.25 33.62
N ARG A 166 -21.14 -12.71 34.22
CA ARG A 166 -22.01 -11.84 35.00
C ARG A 166 -21.14 -11.22 36.09
N MET A 167 -21.05 -9.89 36.12
CA MET A 167 -20.42 -9.23 37.25
C MET A 167 -21.16 -9.71 38.51
N PRO A 168 -20.45 -10.14 39.56
CA PRO A 168 -21.10 -10.39 40.85
C PRO A 168 -21.89 -9.14 41.22
N ASN A 169 -23.09 -9.33 41.78
CA ASN A 169 -24.01 -8.27 42.17
C ASN A 169 -23.18 -7.12 42.75
N GLN A 170 -23.18 -5.96 42.09
CA GLN A 170 -22.43 -4.80 42.58
C GLN A 170 -22.89 -4.55 44.01
N THR A 171 -22.01 -4.77 44.99
CA THR A 171 -22.20 -4.18 46.31
C THR A 171 -22.33 -2.69 46.03
N LYS A 172 -23.51 -2.11 46.28
CA LYS A 172 -23.71 -0.67 46.14
C LYS A 172 -22.70 0.00 47.06
N PHE A 173 -21.58 0.45 46.50
CA PHE A 173 -20.67 1.33 47.20
C PHE A 173 -21.38 2.68 47.29
N ASN A 174 -22.08 2.88 48.41
CA ASN A 174 -22.64 4.16 48.76
C ASN A 174 -21.48 5.09 49.09
N PHE A 175 -21.04 5.87 48.11
CA PHE A 175 -20.22 7.05 48.39
C PHE A 175 -21.11 8.11 49.05
N SER A 176 -21.21 8.07 50.37
CA SER A 176 -21.70 9.23 51.12
C SER A 176 -20.57 10.26 51.16
N ARG A 177 -20.74 11.36 50.45
CA ARG A 177 -19.84 12.50 50.52
C ARG A 177 -20.15 13.24 51.82
N THR A 178 -19.34 13.07 52.86
CA THR A 178 -19.35 13.95 54.04
C THR A 178 -18.94 15.35 53.57
N GLN A 179 -19.79 16.36 53.81
CA GLN A 179 -19.61 17.73 53.32
C GLN A 179 -18.59 18.56 54.13
N ASP A 180 -17.67 17.95 54.88
CA ASP A 180 -16.84 18.65 55.87
C ASP A 180 -15.34 18.66 55.59
N GLU A 181 -14.93 18.82 54.33
CA GLU A 181 -13.57 19.29 54.04
C GLU A 181 -13.64 20.47 53.07
N SER A 182 -13.86 21.65 53.66
CA SER A 182 -13.53 22.93 53.05
C SER A 182 -12.03 22.96 52.76
N VAL A 183 -11.65 22.58 51.55
CA VAL A 183 -10.32 22.84 51.04
C VAL A 183 -10.23 24.36 50.87
N GLY A 184 -9.53 25.00 51.81
CA GLY A 184 -9.22 26.43 51.76
C GLY A 184 -8.45 26.78 50.49
N LEU A 185 -8.68 28.01 50.04
CA LEU A 185 -8.08 28.70 48.89
C LEU A 185 -6.58 28.52 48.75
#